data_AF-A0A2M7AFT9-F1
#
_entry.id   AF-A0A2M7AFT9-F1
#
_cell.length_a   1.000
_cell.length_b   1.000
_cell.length_c   1.000
_cell.angle_alpha   90.00
_cell.angle_beta   90.00
_cell.angle_gamma   90.00
#
_symmetry.space_group_name_H-M   'P 1'
#
loop_
_entity.id
_entity.type
_entity.pdbx_description
1 polymer ?
#
loop_
_entity_poly.entity_id
_entity_poly.type
_entity_poly.pdbx_seq_one_letter_code
_entity_poly.pdbx_strand_id
1 'polypeptide(L)'
;MDEKIFLLLILCFVLDLIFGDPEWFPHPVRMMGKLINILDNWLRGEQSNKLRERIKGAILVIFVIGICGCFAYLILEIAKRLNNYL
;
A
#
# COMPACT_ATOMS: atom_id res chain seq x y z
N MET A 1 25.02 -19.79 -19.27
CA MET A 1 24.82 -19.26 -17.91
C MET A 1 23.36 -18.90 -17.69
N ASP A 2 22.66 -18.56 -18.77
CA ASP A 2 21.27 -18.11 -18.84
C ASP A 2 20.24 -19.22 -18.50
N GLU A 3 20.47 -20.46 -18.91
CA GLU A 3 19.54 -21.57 -18.60
C GLU A 3 19.42 -21.85 -17.09
N LYS A 4 20.51 -21.70 -16.34
CA LYS A 4 20.49 -21.84 -14.88
C LYS A 4 19.69 -20.74 -14.22
N ILE A 5 19.80 -19.50 -14.72
CA ILE A 5 19.04 -18.35 -14.23
C ILE A 5 17.55 -18.55 -14.53
N PHE A 6 17.22 -19.04 -15.73
CA PHE A 6 15.83 -19.33 -16.11
C PHE A 6 15.20 -20.40 -15.23
N LEU A 7 15.92 -21.50 -14.97
CA LEU A 7 15.50 -22.54 -14.01
C LEU A 7 15.31 -21.98 -12.59
N LEU A 8 16.20 -21.08 -12.14
CA LEU A 8 16.11 -20.48 -10.81
C LEU A 8 14.89 -19.56 -10.69
N LEU A 9 14.58 -18.78 -11.72
CA LEU A 9 13.38 -17.92 -11.75
C LEU A 9 12.09 -18.74 -11.70
N ILE A 10 12.01 -19.81 -12.48
CA ILE A 10 10.85 -20.72 -12.45
C ILE A 10 10.72 -21.38 -11.08
N LEU A 11 11.84 -21.85 -10.51
CA LEU A 11 11.84 -22.49 -9.20
C LEU A 11 11.41 -21.50 -8.10
N CYS A 12 11.96 -20.28 -8.09
CA CYS A 12 11.56 -19.23 -7.16
C CYS A 12 10.08 -18.88 -7.31
N PHE A 13 9.56 -18.77 -8.54
CA PHE A 13 8.14 -18.50 -8.77
C PHE A 13 7.23 -19.63 -8.27
N VAL A 14 7.59 -20.89 -8.54
CA VAL A 14 6.84 -22.05 -8.05
C VAL A 14 6.89 -22.13 -6.53
N LEU A 15 8.05 -21.87 -5.92
CA LEU A 15 8.19 -21.82 -4.47
C LEU A 15 7.35 -20.68 -3.87
N ASP A 16 7.36 -19.49 -4.47
CA ASP A 16 6.57 -18.35 -4.04
C ASP A 16 5.06 -18.64 -4.13
N LEU A 17 4.61 -19.37 -5.16
CA LEU A 17 3.22 -19.85 -5.26
C LEU A 17 2.85 -20.89 -4.21
N ILE A 18 3.77 -21.79 -3.83
CA ILE A 18 3.52 -22.86 -2.85
C ILE A 18 3.46 -22.29 -1.43
N PHE A 19 4.45 -21.47 -1.09
CA PHE A 19 4.57 -20.93 0.26
C PHE A 19 3.66 -19.72 0.46
N GLY A 20 3.45 -18.93 -0.59
CA GLY A 20 2.68 -17.68 -0.55
C GLY A 20 3.28 -16.66 0.41
N ASP A 21 2.77 -15.43 0.34
CA ASP A 21 3.04 -14.45 1.39
C ASP A 21 2.22 -14.83 2.64
N PRO A 22 2.84 -14.90 3.83
CA PRO A 22 2.12 -15.16 5.07
C PRO A 22 1.03 -14.11 5.32
N GLU A 23 -0.22 -14.56 5.31
CA GLU A 23 -1.41 -13.75 5.62
C GLU A 23 -1.35 -13.03 6.98
N TRP A 24 -0.47 -13.44 7.89
CA TRP A 24 -0.33 -12.85 9.22
C TRP A 24 0.62 -11.64 9.26
N PHE A 25 1.43 -11.43 8.21
CA PHE A 25 2.38 -10.32 8.21
C PHE A 25 1.64 -8.98 7.98
N PRO A 26 1.91 -7.95 8.81
CA PRO A 26 1.29 -6.63 8.64
C PRO A 26 1.84 -5.96 7.39
N HIS A 27 1.24 -6.26 6.24
CA HIS A 27 1.59 -5.60 4.99
C HIS A 27 1.07 -4.15 4.98
N PRO A 28 1.91 -3.16 4.61
CA PRO A 28 1.51 -1.75 4.52
C PRO A 28 0.27 -1.54 3.65
N VAL A 29 0.12 -2.33 2.58
CA VAL A 29 -1.05 -2.28 1.68
C VAL A 29 -2.35 -2.62 2.40
N ARG A 30 -2.35 -3.58 3.34
CA ARG A 30 -3.53 -3.90 4.16
C ARG A 30 -3.89 -2.76 5.10
N MET A 31 -2.88 -2.07 5.64
CA MET A 31 -3.10 -0.89 6.48
C MET A 31 -3.71 0.26 5.67
N MET A 32 -3.24 0.49 4.43
CA MET A 32 -3.84 1.46 3.51
C MET A 32 -5.31 1.11 3.22
N GLY A 33 -5.63 -0.16 2.96
CA GLY A 33 -7.00 -0.62 2.77
C GLY A 33 -7.90 -0.38 3.98
N LYS A 34 -7.38 -0.61 5.20
CA LYS A 34 -8.11 -0.28 6.45
C LYS A 34 -8.36 1.21 6.59
N LEU A 35 -7.34 2.04 6.31
CA LEU A 35 -7.47 3.51 6.34
C LEU A 35 -8.52 4.00 5.33
N ILE A 36 -8.50 3.47 4.11
CA ILE A 36 -9.50 3.74 3.07
C ILE A 36 -10.90 3.38 3.57
N ASN A 37 -11.11 2.18 4.12
CA ASN A 37 -12.42 1.76 4.61
C ASN A 37 -12.95 2.65 5.75
N ILE A 38 -12.08 3.06 6.67
CA ILE A 38 -12.46 3.96 7.76
C ILE A 38 -12.89 5.32 7.20
N LEU A 39 -12.10 5.87 6.26
CA LEU A 39 -12.40 7.15 5.62
C LEU A 39 -13.65 7.07 4.75
N ASP A 40 -13.84 5.99 3.97
CA ASP A 40 -15.03 5.81 3.13
C ASP A 40 -16.30 5.75 3.99
N ASN A 41 -16.27 4.98 5.08
CA ASN A 41 -17.39 4.92 6.02
C ASN A 41 -17.67 6.27 6.68
N TRP A 42 -16.64 7.06 6.98
CA TRP A 42 -16.81 8.39 7.55
C TRP A 42 -17.36 9.40 6.52
N LEU A 43 -16.99 9.24 5.25
CA LEU A 43 -17.47 10.10 4.15
C LEU A 43 -18.84 9.67 3.63
N ARG A 44 -19.29 8.43 3.85
CA ARG A 44 -20.65 7.98 3.50
C ARG A 44 -21.66 8.81 4.28
N GLY A 45 -22.52 9.52 3.55
CA GLY A 45 -23.63 10.30 4.12
C GLY A 45 -24.95 9.82 3.55
N GLU A 46 -26.06 10.05 4.25
CA GLU A 46 -27.37 9.44 3.96
C GLU A 46 -27.98 9.81 2.59
N GLN A 47 -27.51 10.87 1.93
CA GLN A 47 -28.01 11.26 0.61
C GLN A 47 -27.15 10.71 -0.54
N SER A 48 -27.75 9.80 -1.32
CA SER A 48 -27.23 9.13 -2.50
C SER A 48 -27.25 10.02 -3.75
N ASN A 49 -26.43 11.06 -3.77
CA ASN A 49 -26.15 11.81 -5.00
C ASN A 49 -24.85 11.30 -5.65
N LYS A 50 -24.96 10.69 -6.84
CA LYS A 50 -23.83 10.09 -7.60
C LYS A 50 -22.65 11.06 -7.81
N LEU A 51 -22.93 12.35 -8.01
CA LEU A 51 -21.89 13.39 -8.13
C LEU A 51 -21.13 13.59 -6.82
N ARG A 52 -21.86 13.57 -5.70
CA ARG A 52 -21.31 13.80 -4.37
C ARG A 52 -20.45 12.62 -3.90
N GLU A 53 -20.83 11.40 -4.26
CA GLU A 53 -20.02 10.19 -4.03
C GLU A 53 -18.71 10.22 -4.82
N ARG A 54 -18.73 10.64 -6.10
CA ARG A 54 -17.51 10.80 -6.91
C ARG A 54 -16.55 11.82 -6.31
N ILE A 55 -17.05 12.97 -5.86
CA ILE A 55 -16.22 14.01 -5.21
C ILE A 55 -15.62 13.48 -3.91
N LYS A 56 -16.40 12.78 -3.08
CA LYS A 56 -15.92 12.15 -1.85
C LYS A 56 -14.82 11.12 -2.13
N GLY A 57 -14.98 10.30 -3.17
CA GLY A 57 -13.95 9.36 -3.61
C GLY A 57 -12.66 10.06 -4.05
N ALA A 58 -12.77 11.15 -4.82
CA ALA A 58 -11.60 11.93 -5.22
C ALA A 58 -10.86 12.55 -4.02
N ILE A 59 -11.61 13.10 -3.06
CA ILE A 59 -11.05 13.64 -1.81
C ILE A 59 -10.34 12.52 -1.02
N LEU A 60 -10.98 11.35 -0.91
CA LEU A 60 -10.41 10.19 -0.22
C LEU A 60 -9.06 9.77 -0.84
N VAL A 61 -8.97 9.69 -2.16
CA VAL A 61 -7.73 9.33 -2.87
C VAL A 61 -6.62 10.34 -2.56
N ILE A 62 -6.89 11.64 -2.69
CA ILE A 62 -5.90 12.69 -2.40
C ILE A 62 -5.43 12.59 -0.95
N PHE A 63 -6.35 12.38 -0.02
CA PHE A 63 -6.04 12.31 1.41
C PHE A 63 -5.19 11.08 1.75
N VAL A 64 -5.53 9.92 1.20
CA VAL A 64 -4.79 8.67 1.43
C VAL A 64 -3.39 8.75 0.83
N ILE A 65 -3.25 9.27 -0.40
CA ILE A 65 -1.94 9.49 -1.04
C ILE A 65 -1.11 10.47 -0.20
N GLY A 66 -1.72 11.57 0.27
CA GLY A 66 -1.06 12.57 1.11
C GLY A 66 -0.54 11.99 2.42
N ILE A 67 -1.35 11.22 3.15
CA ILE A 67 -0.95 10.57 4.40
C ILE A 67 0.16 9.55 4.15
N CYS A 68 -0.03 8.65 3.17
CA CYS A 68 0.94 7.59 2.90
C CYS A 68 2.28 8.15 2.42
N GLY A 69 2.25 9.14 1.54
CA GLY A 69 3.45 9.83 1.04
C GLY A 69 4.16 10.61 2.14
N CYS A 70 3.43 11.35 2.98
CA CYS A 70 3.99 12.06 4.12
C CYS A 70 4.65 11.09 5.11
N PHE A 71 3.99 9.98 5.42
CA PHE A 71 4.53 8.96 6.32
C PHE A 71 5.81 8.33 5.78
N ALA A 72 5.82 7.94 4.50
CA ALA A 72 7.02 7.42 3.83
C ALA A 72 8.16 8.45 3.83
N TYR A 73 7.86 9.72 3.53
CA TYR A 73 8.84 10.80 3.56
C TYR A 73 9.44 11.02 4.95
N LEU A 74 8.61 11.04 5.99
CA LEU A 74 9.07 11.18 7.38
C LEU A 74 9.98 10.03 7.79
N ILE A 75 9.63 8.78 7.42
CA ILE A 75 10.48 7.62 7.70
C ILE A 75 11.84 7.79 7.02
N LEU A 76 11.86 8.18 5.75
CA LEU A 76 13.11 8.40 5.01
C LEU A 76 13.95 9.54 5.62
N GLU A 77 13.31 10.63 6.03
CA GLU A 77 13.99 11.77 6.65
C GLU A 77 14.59 11.39 8.02
N ILE A 78 13.86 10.62 8.84
CA ILE A 78 14.38 10.10 10.11
C ILE A 78 15.53 9.13 9.86
N ALA A 79 15.40 8.24 8.88
CA ALA A 79 16.45 7.30 8.51
C ALA A 79 17.74 8.02 8.06
N LYS A 80 17.62 9.08 7.25
CA LYS A 80 18.74 9.95 6.87
C LYS A 80 19.41 10.61 8.07
N ARG A 81 18.62 11.08 9.05
CA ARG A 81 19.16 11.72 10.27
C ARG A 81 19.89 10.74 11.18
N LEU A 82 19.47 9.48 11.22
CA LEU A 82 20.08 8.44 12.05
C LEU A 82 21.33 7.84 11.42
N ASN A 83 21.39 7.77 10.09
CA ASN A 83 22.55 7.28 9.37
C ASN A 83 22.90 8.30 8.28
N ASN A 84 23.90 9.15 8.55
CA ASN A 84 24.35 10.25 7.68
C ASN A 84 25.02 9.78 6.37
N TYR A 85 24.78 8.53 5.96
CA TYR A 85 25.37 7.83 4.82
C TYR A 85 24.35 7.47 3.71
N LEU A 86 23.13 8.04 3.76
CA LEU A 86 22.10 7.97 2.71
C LEU A 86 21.86 9.34 2.06
#